data_AF-A0A1F5CZL5-F1
#
_entry.id   AF-A0A1F5CZL5-F1
#
_cell.length_a   1.000
_cell.length_b   1.000
_cell.length_c   1.000
_cell.angle_alpha   90.00
_cell.angle_beta   90.00
_cell.angle_gamma   90.00
#
_symmetry.space_group_name_H-M   'P 1'
#
loop_
_entity.id
_entity.type
_entity.pdbx_description
1 polymer ?
#
loop_
_entity_poly.entity_id
_entity_poly.type
_entity_poly.pdbx_seq_one_letter_code
_entity_poly.pdbx_strand_id
1 'polypeptide(L)'
;MAVEGLLDQVVDGSLEAYISVVNLTELYYILHRYSPEAAEEKTRNLRAFGVKVVPILDDGLWKLAAEIKSGHPMSLADAYAAATAQATGSKLVVGRDAEFRGLPLETIRIS
;
A
#
# COMPACT_ATOMS: atom_id res chain seq x y z
N MET A 1 -2.91 -6.88 14.39
CA MET A 1 -1.53 -7.30 14.06
C MET A 1 -0.71 -6.03 13.92
N ALA A 2 0.54 -5.99 14.38
CA ALA A 2 1.37 -4.80 14.21
C ALA A 2 2.00 -4.80 12.80
N VAL A 3 2.26 -3.62 12.23
CA VAL A 3 2.92 -3.52 10.92
C VAL A 3 4.35 -4.08 10.99
N GLU A 4 5.02 -3.89 12.12
CA GLU A 4 6.37 -4.40 12.36
C GLU A 4 6.45 -5.91 12.13
N GLY A 5 5.49 -6.67 12.66
CA GLY A 5 5.48 -8.13 12.50
C GLY A 5 5.23 -8.62 11.07
N LEU A 6 4.58 -7.80 10.22
CA LEU A 6 4.51 -8.08 8.78
C LEU A 6 5.84 -7.79 8.11
N LEU A 7 6.47 -6.66 8.44
CA LEU A 7 7.78 -6.30 7.90
C LEU A 7 8.88 -7.30 8.27
N ASP A 8 8.86 -7.85 9.49
CA ASP A 8 9.79 -8.90 9.91
C ASP A 8 9.70 -10.14 8.99
N GLN A 9 8.48 -10.55 8.63
CA GLN A 9 8.24 -11.65 7.69
C GLN A 9 8.68 -11.31 6.25
N VAL A 10 8.66 -10.03 5.86
CA VAL A 10 9.21 -9.62 4.56
C VAL A 10 10.73 -9.72 4.59
N VAL A 11 11.36 -9.27 5.68
CA VAL A 11 12.82 -9.31 5.86
C VAL A 11 13.36 -10.74 5.89
N ASP A 12 12.66 -11.66 6.53
CA ASP A 12 13.06 -13.08 6.58
C ASP A 12 12.69 -13.88 5.32
N GLY A 13 11.93 -13.26 4.39
CA GLY A 13 11.54 -13.83 3.11
C GLY A 13 10.32 -14.77 3.15
N SER A 14 9.65 -14.90 4.30
CA SER A 14 8.42 -15.69 4.43
C SER A 14 7.16 -14.98 3.91
N LEU A 15 7.23 -13.66 3.67
CA LEU A 15 6.15 -12.85 3.12
C LEU A 15 6.62 -11.96 1.97
N GLU A 16 5.87 -11.98 0.86
CA GLU A 16 6.05 -11.00 -0.21
C GLU A 16 5.13 -9.79 0.03
N ALA A 17 5.67 -8.58 0.03
CA ALA A 17 4.92 -7.35 0.26
C ALA A 17 5.07 -6.38 -0.91
N TYR A 18 3.98 -5.65 -1.16
CA TYR A 18 3.89 -4.64 -2.22
C TYR A 18 3.38 -3.31 -1.68
N ILE A 19 3.83 -2.23 -2.29
CA ILE A 19 3.28 -0.88 -2.09
C ILE A 19 3.11 -0.19 -3.44
N SER A 20 1.95 0.42 -3.70
CA SER A 20 1.80 1.23 -4.92
C SER A 20 2.69 2.47 -4.83
N VAL A 21 3.19 2.96 -5.97
CA VAL A 21 3.97 4.21 -5.99
C VAL A 21 3.15 5.40 -5.44
N VAL A 22 1.82 5.38 -5.56
CA VAL A 22 0.93 6.42 -5.02
C VAL A 22 0.91 6.40 -3.50
N ASN A 23 0.79 5.22 -2.89
CA ASN A 23 0.86 5.10 -1.43
C ASN A 23 2.26 5.41 -0.91
N LEU A 24 3.31 5.08 -1.67
CA LEU A 24 4.67 5.50 -1.35
C LEU A 24 4.84 7.03 -1.42
N THR A 25 4.21 7.69 -2.39
CA THR A 25 4.18 9.16 -2.48
C THR A 25 3.45 9.77 -1.29
N GLU A 26 2.30 9.22 -0.89
CA GLU A 26 1.55 9.68 0.28
C GLU A 26 2.36 9.53 1.56
N LEU A 27 2.99 8.36 1.77
CA LEU A 27 3.88 8.13 2.90
C LEU A 27 5.05 9.12 2.91
N TYR A 28 5.71 9.31 1.77
CA TYR A 28 6.83 10.24 1.65
C TYR A 28 6.38 11.67 1.97
N TYR A 29 5.24 12.12 1.42
CA TYR A 29 4.66 13.42 1.69
C TYR A 29 4.39 13.63 3.19
N ILE A 30 3.73 12.67 3.84
CA ILE A 30 3.40 12.75 5.27
C ILE A 30 4.69 12.88 6.07
N LEU A 31 5.66 12.00 5.88
CA LEU A 31 6.93 12.02 6.62
C LEU A 31 7.73 13.30 6.35
N HIS A 32 7.81 13.74 5.09
CA HIS A 32 8.59 14.89 4.67
C HIS A 32 8.06 16.20 5.26
N ARG A 33 6.74 16.29 5.55
CA ARG A 33 6.17 17.43 6.26
C ARG A 33 6.69 17.57 7.70
N TYR A 34 7.16 16.49 8.30
CA TYR A 34 7.72 16.48 9.65
C TYR A 34 9.25 16.47 9.66
N SER A 35 9.87 15.64 8.83
CA SER A 35 11.32 15.57 8.63
C SER A 35 11.64 15.03 7.23
N PRO A 36 12.29 15.82 6.37
CA PRO A 36 12.81 15.34 5.08
C PRO A 36 13.74 14.13 5.22
N GLU A 37 14.58 14.13 6.26
CA GLU A 37 15.51 13.03 6.53
C GLU A 37 14.76 11.74 6.87
N ALA A 38 13.70 11.83 7.68
CA ALA A 38 12.85 10.68 8.00
C ALA A 38 12.14 10.12 6.75
N ALA A 39 11.70 10.98 5.84
CA ALA A 39 11.07 10.52 4.59
C ALA A 39 12.04 9.70 3.73
N GLU A 40 13.26 10.20 3.56
CA GLU A 40 14.33 9.51 2.85
C GLU A 40 14.73 8.20 3.54
N GLU A 41 14.90 8.22 4.86
CA GLU A 41 15.26 7.02 5.62
C GLU A 41 14.19 5.94 5.51
N LYS A 42 12.92 6.27 5.80
CA LYS A 42 11.85 5.27 5.85
C LYS A 42 11.50 4.70 4.49
N THR A 43 11.51 5.51 3.43
CA THR A 43 11.26 4.99 2.07
C THR A 43 12.41 4.11 1.57
N ARG A 44 13.65 4.42 1.95
CA ARG A 44 14.81 3.56 1.67
C ARG A 44 14.73 2.25 2.46
N ASN A 45 14.32 2.31 3.74
CA ASN A 45 14.16 1.13 4.58
C ASN A 45 13.09 0.17 4.04
N LEU A 46 11.94 0.66 3.57
CA LEU A 46 10.92 -0.21 2.96
C LEU A 46 11.48 -1.04 1.80
N ARG A 47 12.29 -0.42 0.94
CA ARG A 47 12.95 -1.12 -0.16
C ARG A 47 13.99 -2.11 0.35
N ALA A 48 14.78 -1.72 1.35
CA ALA A 48 15.79 -2.57 1.96
C ALA A 48 15.17 -3.80 2.67
N PHE A 49 13.97 -3.66 3.24
CA PHE A 49 13.21 -4.75 3.83
C PHE A 49 12.64 -5.73 2.80
N GLY A 50 12.64 -5.39 1.52
CA GLY A 50 12.12 -6.24 0.45
C GLY A 50 10.71 -5.88 -0.02
N VAL A 51 10.14 -4.76 0.42
CA VAL A 51 8.84 -4.29 -0.08
C VAL A 51 8.96 -3.84 -1.53
N LYS A 52 8.20 -4.49 -2.41
CA LYS A 52 8.22 -4.24 -3.85
C LYS A 52 7.33 -3.05 -4.19
N VAL A 53 7.90 -2.05 -4.86
CA VAL A 53 7.14 -0.88 -5.30
C VAL A 53 6.49 -1.17 -6.64
N VAL A 54 5.17 -1.05 -6.71
CA VAL A 54 4.39 -1.23 -7.93
C VAL A 54 4.24 0.13 -8.63
N PRO A 55 4.85 0.32 -9.82
CA PRO A 55 4.72 1.57 -10.57
C PRO A 55 3.32 1.72 -11.17
N ILE A 56 2.97 2.94 -11.56
CA ILE A 56 1.84 3.15 -12.47
C ILE A 56 2.38 3.17 -13.89
N LEU A 57 1.95 2.21 -14.69
CA LEU A 57 2.21 2.14 -16.13
C LEU A 57 0.87 2.20 -16.88
N ASP A 58 0.92 2.34 -18.20
CA ASP A 58 -0.29 2.20 -19.04
C ASP A 58 -0.59 0.72 -19.35
N ASP A 59 -0.78 -0.06 -18.29
CA ASP A 59 -0.98 -1.52 -18.32
C ASP A 59 -2.32 -1.96 -17.69
N GLY A 60 -3.14 -0.99 -17.27
CA GLY A 60 -4.47 -1.22 -16.72
C GLY A 60 -4.60 -0.97 -15.21
N LEU A 61 -3.50 -0.87 -14.46
CA LEU A 61 -3.58 -0.64 -13.01
C LEU A 61 -4.32 0.66 -12.67
N TRP A 62 -4.08 1.73 -13.43
CA TRP A 62 -4.75 3.02 -13.25
C TRP A 62 -6.25 2.96 -13.54
N LYS A 63 -6.68 2.13 -14.50
CA LYS A 63 -8.10 1.91 -14.83
C LYS A 63 -8.79 1.15 -13.70
N LEU A 64 -8.15 0.09 -13.20
CA LEU A 64 -8.67 -0.69 -12.07
C LEU A 64 -8.86 0.19 -10.83
N ALA A 65 -7.89 1.04 -10.50
CA ALA A 65 -8.02 2.00 -9.41
C ALA A 65 -9.20 2.98 -9.64
N ALA A 66 -9.37 3.49 -10.86
CA ALA A 66 -10.48 4.37 -11.20
C ALA A 66 -11.84 3.67 -11.05
N GLU A 67 -11.98 2.43 -11.52
CA GLU A 67 -13.19 1.60 -11.37
C GLU A 67 -13.52 1.37 -9.90
N ILE A 68 -12.55 0.94 -9.09
CA ILE A 68 -12.73 0.74 -7.64
C ILE A 68 -13.23 2.02 -6.97
N LYS A 69 -12.55 3.15 -7.22
CA LYS A 69 -12.93 4.46 -6.64
C LYS A 69 -14.30 4.93 -7.12
N SER A 70 -14.67 4.66 -8.37
CA SER A 70 -16.00 5.04 -8.87
C SER A 70 -17.14 4.31 -8.16
N GLY A 71 -16.87 3.09 -7.67
CA GLY A 71 -17.84 2.27 -6.93
C GLY A 71 -17.83 2.50 -5.42
N HIS A 72 -16.80 3.16 -4.86
CA HIS A 72 -16.61 3.26 -3.41
C HIS A 72 -16.11 4.66 -2.99
N PRO A 73 -16.68 5.25 -1.93
CA PRO A 73 -16.24 6.56 -1.43
C PRO A 73 -14.93 6.42 -0.63
N MET A 74 -13.80 6.36 -1.34
CA MET A 74 -12.44 6.29 -0.77
C MET A 74 -11.50 7.28 -1.45
N SER A 75 -10.31 7.49 -0.87
CA SER A 75 -9.27 8.33 -1.49
C SER A 75 -8.73 7.72 -2.81
N LEU A 76 -7.98 8.50 -3.59
CA LEU A 76 -7.30 7.94 -4.77
C LEU A 76 -6.16 7.00 -4.36
N ALA A 77 -5.46 7.29 -3.27
CA ALA A 77 -4.38 6.45 -2.75
C ALA A 77 -4.91 5.08 -2.27
N ASP A 78 -6.06 5.06 -1.61
CA ASP A 78 -6.72 3.82 -1.17
C ASP A 78 -7.19 2.97 -2.36
N ALA A 79 -7.72 3.62 -3.39
CA ALA A 79 -8.09 2.92 -4.62
C ALA A 79 -6.88 2.28 -5.31
N TYR A 80 -5.72 2.95 -5.33
CA TYR A 80 -4.48 2.36 -5.83
C TYR A 80 -3.97 1.23 -4.93
N ALA A 81 -4.10 1.34 -3.61
CA ALA A 81 -3.75 0.24 -2.70
C ALA A 81 -4.59 -1.01 -2.98
N ALA A 82 -5.91 -0.83 -3.12
CA ALA A 82 -6.83 -1.91 -3.45
C ALA A 82 -6.57 -2.50 -4.84
N ALA A 83 -6.35 -1.66 -5.85
CA ALA A 83 -6.01 -2.11 -7.21
C ALA A 83 -4.69 -2.88 -7.24
N THR A 84 -3.67 -2.43 -6.50
CA THR A 84 -2.40 -3.15 -6.37
C THR A 84 -2.62 -4.52 -5.72
N ALA A 85 -3.36 -4.60 -4.60
CA ALA A 85 -3.65 -5.87 -3.95
C ALA A 85 -4.39 -6.84 -4.88
N GLN A 86 -5.36 -6.35 -5.66
CA GLN A 86 -6.07 -7.15 -6.65
C GLN A 86 -5.15 -7.63 -7.78
N ALA A 87 -4.31 -6.75 -8.33
CA ALA A 87 -3.41 -7.06 -9.43
C ALA A 87 -2.31 -8.07 -9.04
N THR A 88 -1.86 -8.05 -7.77
CA THR A 88 -0.85 -8.97 -7.26
C THR A 88 -1.44 -10.19 -6.55
N GLY A 89 -2.76 -10.33 -6.47
CA GLY A 89 -3.42 -11.40 -5.71
C GLY A 89 -3.08 -11.40 -4.21
N SER A 90 -2.72 -10.24 -3.67
CA SER A 90 -2.26 -10.07 -2.28
C SER A 90 -3.40 -9.65 -1.35
N LYS A 91 -3.21 -9.83 -0.04
CA LYS A 91 -4.11 -9.28 0.97
C LYS A 91 -3.82 -7.79 1.17
N LEU A 92 -4.86 -6.98 1.28
CA LEU A 92 -4.73 -5.55 1.53
C LEU A 92 -4.52 -5.28 3.03
N VAL A 93 -3.40 -4.64 3.38
CA VAL A 93 -3.16 -4.18 4.75
C VAL A 93 -3.89 -2.87 4.97
N VAL A 94 -4.79 -2.83 5.93
CA VAL A 94 -5.63 -1.66 6.21
C VAL A 94 -5.57 -1.28 7.69
N GLY A 95 -5.61 0.02 7.95
CA GLY A 95 -5.82 0.57 9.29
C GLY A 95 -7.24 0.32 9.79
N ARG A 96 -7.76 1.23 10.64
CA ARG A 96 -9.12 1.12 11.21
C ARG A 96 -10.21 1.62 10.26
N ASP A 97 -9.85 2.02 9.05
CA ASP A 97 -10.74 2.73 8.15
C ASP A 97 -11.83 1.83 7.58
N ALA A 98 -13.05 2.34 7.57
CA ALA A 98 -14.22 1.64 7.06
C ALA A 98 -14.32 1.68 5.54
N GLU A 99 -13.46 2.46 4.87
CA GLU A 99 -13.53 2.76 3.43
C GLU A 99 -13.36 1.52 2.54
N PHE A 100 -12.70 0.48 3.05
CA PHE A 100 -12.48 -0.78 2.32
C PHE A 100 -13.60 -1.82 2.49
N ARG A 101 -14.70 -1.50 3.20
CA ARG A 101 -15.83 -2.43 3.35
C ARG A 101 -16.55 -2.60 2.02
N GLY A 102 -16.84 -3.86 1.65
CA GLY A 102 -17.58 -4.20 0.44
C GLY A 102 -16.71 -4.53 -0.78
N LEU A 103 -15.39 -4.32 -0.69
CA LEU A 103 -14.47 -4.80 -1.71
C LEU A 103 -14.34 -6.34 -1.64
N PRO A 104 -14.27 -7.03 -2.78
CA PRO A 104 -14.01 -8.47 -2.85
C PRO A 104 -12.52 -8.78 -2.63
N LEU A 105 -11.91 -8.17 -1.60
CA LEU A 105 -10.50 -8.33 -1.25
C LEU A 105 -10.37 -8.85 0.17
N GLU A 106 -9.43 -9.78 0.37
CA GLU A 106 -9.01 -10.15 1.72
C GLU A 106 -8.20 -9.01 2.34
N THR A 107 -8.54 -8.65 3.58
CA THR A 107 -7.86 -7.57 4.31
C THR A 107 -7.15 -8.07 5.55
N ILE A 108 -5.94 -7.58 5.81
CA ILE A 108 -5.25 -7.72 7.10
C ILE A 108 -5.42 -6.41 7.86
N ARG A 109 -6.07 -6.48 9.04
CA ARG A 109 -6.24 -5.30 9.90
C ARG A 109 -5.06 -5.13 10.85
N ILE A 110 -4.44 -3.97 10.76
CA ILE A 110 -3.38 -3.53 11.68
C ILE A 110 -3.97 -2.63 12.76
N SER A 111 -3.46 -2.76 13.99
CA SER A 111 -4.06 -2.20 15.22
C SER A 111 -3.28 -1.02 15.77
#